data_AF-A0A3B9HRL3-F1
#
_entry.id   AF-A0A3B9HRL3-F1
#
_cell.length_a   1.000
_cell.length_b   1.000
_cell.length_c   1.000
_cell.angle_alpha   90.00
_cell.angle_beta   90.00
_cell.angle_gamma   90.00
#
_symmetry.space_group_name_H-M   'P 1'
#
loop_
_entity.id
_entity.type
_entity.pdbx_description
1 polymer ?
#
loop_
_entity_poly.entity_id
_entity_poly.type
_entity_poly.pdbx_seq_one_letter_code
_entity_poly.pdbx_strand_id
1 'polypeptide(L)'
;MNSLRSISRKIDAMLVMIIAGLVLSLALAWNYYQSRRMTYVEKETLAASLLAHGLPSEAASVINEMIQRQPVSNNSLKLRRVLSEVYMNELNDFEKALSELVFIKNFAPDSEIASGSEEAIRYCLNRLGRVYDVERRRLLEAGENPVENTVNAASVVRFGNRHAISIDQVRQKLAQMQGREINKELIEAVVNGMTQELLLARAAERENIKRDSDFIEQVRRYEKNLAINNYLQKKVLTDGSLTEEKQRELMTAEIGRLARLEEMHIDSDLIAKELLGQTAT
;
A
#
# COMPACT_ATOMS: atom_id res chain seq x y z
N MET A 1 -83.24 -30.66 -20.75
CA MET A 1 -81.77 -30.74 -20.94
C MET A 1 -81.12 -29.48 -21.52
N ASN A 2 -81.86 -28.48 -22.04
CA ASN A 2 -81.26 -27.27 -22.64
C ASN A 2 -80.91 -26.14 -21.64
N SER A 3 -81.54 -26.06 -20.46
CA SER A 3 -81.22 -25.00 -19.47
C SER A 3 -79.89 -25.23 -18.75
N LEU A 4 -79.55 -26.49 -18.43
CA LEU A 4 -78.27 -26.84 -17.78
C LEU A 4 -77.06 -26.55 -18.67
N ARG A 5 -77.17 -26.79 -19.99
CA ARG A 5 -76.12 -26.44 -20.97
C ARG A 5 -75.95 -24.93 -21.18
N SER A 6 -77.01 -24.14 -20.96
CA SER A 6 -76.95 -22.68 -20.99
C SER A 6 -76.23 -22.13 -19.76
N ILE A 7 -76.51 -22.70 -18.58
CA ILE A 7 -75.88 -22.28 -17.32
C ILE A 7 -74.39 -22.65 -17.30
N SER A 8 -74.02 -23.86 -17.76
CA SER A 8 -72.60 -24.25 -17.84
C SER A 8 -71.81 -23.35 -18.79
N ARG A 9 -72.35 -22.99 -19.96
CA ARG A 9 -71.70 -22.07 -20.89
C ARG A 9 -71.50 -20.67 -20.32
N LYS A 10 -72.42 -20.19 -19.48
CA LYS A 10 -72.27 -18.88 -18.80
C LYS A 10 -71.20 -18.93 -17.71
N ILE A 11 -71.09 -20.05 -17.00
CA ILE A 11 -70.05 -20.28 -16.00
C ILE A 11 -68.67 -20.38 -16.67
N ASP A 12 -68.56 -21.13 -17.77
CA ASP A 12 -67.32 -21.23 -18.55
C ASP A 12 -66.91 -19.87 -19.13
N ALA A 13 -67.85 -19.08 -19.64
CA ALA A 13 -67.58 -17.73 -20.14
C ALA A 13 -67.13 -16.76 -19.03
N MET A 14 -67.71 -16.86 -17.82
CA MET A 14 -67.25 -16.08 -16.67
C MET A 14 -65.84 -16.49 -16.22
N LEU A 15 -65.55 -17.79 -16.16
CA LEU A 15 -64.23 -18.29 -15.81
C LEU A 15 -63.16 -17.83 -16.82
N VAL A 16 -63.46 -17.89 -18.13
CA VAL A 16 -62.55 -17.41 -19.17
C VAL A 16 -62.30 -15.90 -19.05
N MET A 17 -63.32 -15.09 -18.75
CA MET A 17 -63.12 -13.65 -18.51
C MET A 17 -62.27 -13.36 -17.27
N ILE A 18 -62.46 -14.11 -16.19
CA ILE A 18 -61.67 -13.94 -14.96
C ILE A 18 -60.20 -14.31 -15.23
N ILE A 19 -59.96 -15.43 -15.92
CA ILE A 19 -58.60 -15.86 -16.29
C ILE A 19 -57.95 -14.85 -17.24
N ALA A 20 -58.67 -14.37 -18.25
CA ALA A 20 -58.17 -13.35 -19.16
C ALA A 20 -57.84 -12.04 -18.44
N GLY A 21 -58.67 -11.61 -17.48
CA GLY A 21 -58.42 -10.45 -16.64
C GLY A 21 -57.17 -10.61 -15.75
N LEU A 22 -56.98 -11.80 -15.17
CA LEU A 22 -55.78 -12.13 -14.39
C LEU A 22 -54.52 -12.12 -15.26
N VAL A 23 -54.56 -12.74 -16.44
CA VAL A 23 -53.42 -12.76 -17.37
C VAL A 23 -53.09 -11.34 -17.85
N LEU A 24 -54.10 -10.52 -18.16
CA LEU A 24 -53.89 -9.12 -18.54
C LEU A 24 -53.27 -8.31 -17.40
N SER A 25 -53.76 -8.50 -16.16
CA SER A 25 -53.20 -7.83 -14.98
C SER A 25 -51.75 -8.24 -14.73
N LEU A 26 -51.41 -9.52 -14.93
CA LEU A 26 -50.07 -10.04 -14.77
C LEU A 26 -49.13 -9.52 -15.86
N ALA A 27 -49.60 -9.45 -17.11
CA ALA A 27 -48.86 -8.91 -18.24
C ALA A 27 -48.59 -7.40 -18.09
N LEU A 28 -49.58 -6.63 -17.60
CA LEU A 28 -49.42 -5.21 -17.31
C LEU A 28 -48.45 -5.00 -16.14
N ALA A 29 -48.56 -5.79 -15.06
CA ALA A 29 -47.62 -5.74 -13.95
C ALA A 29 -46.19 -6.11 -14.40
N TRP A 30 -46.05 -7.12 -15.26
CA TRP A 30 -44.77 -7.54 -15.81
C TRP A 30 -44.14 -6.45 -16.69
N ASN A 31 -44.92 -5.87 -17.61
CA ASN A 31 -44.43 -4.79 -18.49
C ASN A 31 -44.10 -3.51 -17.70
N TYR A 32 -44.91 -3.16 -16.70
CA TYR A 32 -44.64 -2.06 -15.79
C TYR A 32 -43.34 -2.28 -15.00
N TYR A 33 -43.11 -3.50 -14.55
CA TYR A 33 -41.90 -3.87 -13.81
C TYR A 33 -40.65 -3.91 -14.69
N GLN A 34 -40.80 -4.36 -15.94
CA GLN A 34 -39.71 -4.44 -16.92
C GLN A 34 -39.31 -3.05 -17.45
N SER A 35 -40.27 -2.13 -17.64
CA SER A 35 -40.04 -0.76 -18.10
C SER A 35 -39.27 0.12 -17.09
N ARG A 36 -39.24 -0.26 -15.80
CA ARG A 36 -38.49 0.46 -14.75
C ARG A 36 -37.11 -0.13 -14.44
N ARG A 37 -36.77 -1.28 -15.01
CA ARG A 37 -35.43 -1.86 -14.83
C ARG A 37 -34.47 -1.17 -15.78
N MET A 38 -33.82 -0.11 -15.30
CA MET A 38 -32.63 0.41 -15.97
C MET A 38 -31.63 -0.72 -16.21
N THR A 39 -31.15 -0.80 -17.43
CA THR A 39 -30.09 -1.71 -17.84
C THR A 39 -28.79 -1.36 -17.10
N TYR A 40 -27.85 -2.30 -17.07
CA TYR A 40 -26.56 -2.10 -16.40
C TYR A 40 -25.81 -0.88 -16.97
N VAL A 41 -25.84 -0.71 -18.29
CA VAL A 41 -25.19 0.40 -19.02
C VAL A 41 -25.82 1.76 -18.69
N GLU A 42 -27.15 1.82 -18.58
CA GLU A 42 -27.86 3.05 -18.18
C GLU A 42 -27.53 3.48 -16.75
N LYS A 43 -27.27 2.52 -15.85
CA LYS A 43 -26.86 2.84 -14.47
C LYS A 43 -25.42 3.31 -14.36
N GLU A 44 -24.51 2.73 -15.15
CA GLU A 44 -23.12 3.15 -15.22
C GLU A 44 -23.00 4.59 -15.74
N THR A 45 -23.70 4.88 -16.84
CA THR A 45 -23.76 6.23 -17.42
C THR A 45 -24.43 7.24 -16.47
N LEU A 46 -25.48 6.83 -15.75
CA LEU A 46 -26.10 7.66 -14.70
C LEU A 46 -25.11 7.97 -13.57
N ALA A 47 -24.38 6.97 -13.06
CA ALA A 47 -23.40 7.17 -11.99
C ALA A 47 -22.27 8.12 -12.42
N ALA A 48 -21.75 7.95 -13.64
CA ALA A 48 -20.74 8.86 -14.21
C ALA A 48 -21.28 10.29 -14.37
N SER A 49 -22.52 10.43 -14.84
CA SER A 49 -23.18 11.74 -14.94
C SER A 49 -23.37 12.39 -13.56
N LEU A 50 -23.79 11.63 -12.54
CA LEU A 50 -23.96 12.15 -11.18
C LEU A 50 -22.64 12.64 -10.59
N LEU A 51 -21.53 11.91 -10.81
CA LEU A 51 -20.19 12.37 -10.41
C LEU A 51 -19.79 13.67 -11.13
N ALA A 52 -20.04 13.75 -12.44
CA ALA A 52 -19.73 14.96 -13.22
C ALA A 52 -20.54 16.19 -12.76
N HIS A 53 -21.72 15.99 -12.18
CA HIS A 53 -22.57 17.04 -11.63
C HIS A 53 -22.31 17.32 -10.13
N GLY A 54 -21.29 16.70 -9.53
CA GLY A 54 -20.94 16.91 -8.13
C GLY A 54 -21.94 16.29 -7.14
N LEU A 55 -22.63 15.21 -7.54
CA LEU A 55 -23.55 14.43 -6.70
C LEU A 55 -22.95 13.05 -6.33
N PRO A 56 -21.86 13.01 -5.54
CA PRO A 56 -21.13 11.78 -5.26
C PRO A 56 -21.89 10.80 -4.36
N SER A 57 -22.79 11.27 -3.49
CA SER A 57 -23.64 10.42 -2.65
C SER A 57 -24.63 9.59 -3.47
N GLU A 58 -25.27 10.23 -4.44
CA GLU A 58 -26.25 9.63 -5.33
C GLU A 58 -25.55 8.66 -6.29
N ALA A 59 -24.39 9.05 -6.81
CA ALA A 59 -23.55 8.18 -7.62
C ALA A 59 -23.14 6.91 -6.86
N ALA A 60 -22.69 7.05 -5.60
CA ALA A 60 -22.34 5.93 -4.73
C ALA A 60 -23.53 4.99 -4.50
N SER A 61 -24.74 5.53 -4.33
CA SER A 61 -25.96 4.73 -4.18
C SER A 61 -26.28 3.91 -5.44
N VAL A 62 -26.15 4.51 -6.63
CA VAL A 62 -26.38 3.81 -7.91
C VAL A 62 -25.37 2.68 -8.10
N ILE A 63 -24.10 2.96 -7.84
CA ILE A 63 -23.02 1.96 -7.93
C ILE A 63 -23.25 0.81 -6.94
N ASN A 64 -23.68 1.10 -5.71
CA ASN A 64 -23.97 0.08 -4.70
C ASN A 64 -25.14 -0.83 -5.15
N GLU A 65 -26.19 -0.28 -5.76
CA GLU A 65 -27.29 -1.08 -6.30
C GLU A 65 -26.82 -2.00 -7.44
N MET A 66 -25.85 -1.57 -8.26
CA MET A 66 -25.25 -2.40 -9.29
C MET A 66 -24.42 -3.55 -8.70
N ILE A 67 -23.67 -3.28 -7.63
CA ILE A 67 -22.86 -4.27 -6.90
C ILE A 67 -23.75 -5.36 -6.28
N GLN A 68 -24.87 -4.98 -5.65
CA GLN A 68 -25.75 -5.94 -4.95
C GLN A 68 -26.34 -7.02 -5.87
N ARG A 69 -26.49 -6.74 -7.17
CA ARG A 69 -27.01 -7.71 -8.13
C ARG A 69 -26.03 -8.85 -8.44
N GLN A 70 -24.73 -8.58 -8.39
CA GLN A 70 -23.67 -9.56 -8.72
C GLN A 70 -22.42 -9.35 -7.85
N PRO A 71 -22.48 -9.63 -6.53
CA PRO A 71 -21.54 -9.10 -5.55
C PRO A 71 -20.07 -9.50 -5.76
N VAL A 72 -19.80 -10.67 -6.38
CA VAL A 72 -18.46 -11.26 -6.54
C VAL A 72 -18.00 -11.31 -8.01
N SER A 73 -18.76 -10.73 -8.94
CA SER A 73 -18.34 -10.67 -10.35
C SER A 73 -17.11 -9.76 -10.53
N ASN A 74 -16.29 -10.01 -11.56
CA ASN A 74 -15.17 -9.12 -11.90
C ASN A 74 -15.62 -7.67 -12.12
N ASN A 75 -16.79 -7.46 -12.72
CA ASN A 75 -17.35 -6.13 -12.91
C ASN A 75 -17.76 -5.49 -11.58
N SER A 76 -18.33 -6.25 -10.65
CA SER A 76 -18.60 -5.76 -9.30
C SER A 76 -17.32 -5.38 -8.55
N LEU A 77 -16.25 -6.15 -8.67
CA LEU A 77 -14.96 -5.79 -8.06
C LEU A 77 -14.40 -4.47 -8.61
N LYS A 78 -14.52 -4.24 -9.93
CA LYS A 78 -14.18 -2.93 -10.54
C LYS A 78 -15.05 -1.80 -10.00
N LEU A 79 -16.37 -2.03 -9.91
CA LEU A 79 -17.30 -1.05 -9.35
C LEU A 79 -17.02 -0.76 -7.87
N ARG A 80 -16.64 -1.76 -7.07
CA ARG A 80 -16.22 -1.57 -5.67
C ARG A 80 -14.96 -0.74 -5.58
N ARG A 81 -14.03 -0.90 -6.53
CA ARG A 81 -12.82 -0.07 -6.59
C ARG A 81 -13.17 1.39 -6.87
N VAL A 82 -14.01 1.65 -7.87
CA VAL A 82 -14.52 3.01 -8.16
C VAL A 82 -15.28 3.57 -6.95
N LEU A 83 -16.14 2.76 -6.32
CA LEU A 83 -16.90 3.16 -5.13
C LEU A 83 -15.98 3.55 -3.97
N SER A 84 -14.89 2.81 -3.76
CA SER A 84 -13.89 3.15 -2.74
C SER A 84 -13.25 4.51 -2.99
N GLU A 85 -12.97 4.87 -4.25
CA GLU A 85 -12.39 6.16 -4.61
C GLU A 85 -13.38 7.30 -4.43
N VAL A 86 -14.65 7.10 -4.79
CA VAL A 86 -15.72 8.07 -4.53
C VAL A 86 -15.86 8.32 -3.02
N TYR A 87 -15.84 7.26 -2.20
CA TYR A 87 -15.87 7.41 -0.75
C TYR A 87 -14.65 8.16 -0.20
N MET A 88 -13.45 7.89 -0.71
CA MET A 88 -12.21 8.52 -0.24
C MET A 88 -12.08 9.98 -0.67
N ASN A 89 -12.31 10.28 -1.94
CA ASN A 89 -11.95 11.55 -2.55
C ASN A 89 -13.11 12.55 -2.48
N GLU A 90 -14.32 12.09 -2.75
CA GLU A 90 -15.49 12.98 -2.89
C GLU A 90 -16.28 13.09 -1.58
N LEU A 91 -16.46 11.97 -0.86
CA LEU A 91 -17.31 11.92 0.33
C LEU A 91 -16.54 11.99 1.66
N ASN A 92 -15.21 11.84 1.64
CA ASN A 92 -14.36 11.70 2.84
C ASN A 92 -14.86 10.64 3.85
N ASP A 93 -15.58 9.62 3.36
CA ASP A 93 -16.11 8.52 4.16
C ASP A 93 -15.11 7.35 4.15
N PHE A 94 -14.06 7.50 4.95
CA PHE A 94 -12.96 6.54 5.00
C PHE A 94 -13.35 5.17 5.57
N GLU A 95 -14.45 5.09 6.32
CA GLU A 95 -14.94 3.82 6.88
C GLU A 95 -15.60 2.96 5.80
N LYS A 96 -16.48 3.56 4.99
CA LYS A 96 -17.07 2.84 3.84
C LYS A 96 -16.03 2.52 2.79
N ALA A 97 -15.11 3.44 2.49
CA ALA A 97 -13.99 3.16 1.60
C ALA A 97 -13.16 1.95 2.06
N LEU A 98 -12.83 1.90 3.34
CA LEU A 98 -12.09 0.79 3.94
C LEU A 98 -12.85 -0.54 3.78
N SER A 99 -14.17 -0.55 4.00
CA SER A 99 -14.95 -1.78 3.85
C SER A 99 -14.90 -2.35 2.43
N GLU A 100 -14.95 -1.49 1.40
CA GLU A 100 -14.92 -1.92 0.00
C GLU A 100 -13.53 -2.42 -0.41
N LEU A 101 -12.47 -1.74 0.03
CA LEU A 101 -11.09 -2.16 -0.24
C LEU A 101 -10.74 -3.49 0.44
N VAL A 102 -11.21 -3.69 1.68
CA VAL A 102 -11.04 -4.96 2.39
C VAL A 102 -11.80 -6.09 1.70
N PHE A 103 -13.00 -5.80 1.18
CA PHE A 103 -13.74 -6.77 0.38
C PHE A 103 -12.93 -7.21 -0.84
N ILE A 104 -12.41 -6.27 -1.64
CA ILE A 104 -11.60 -6.59 -2.82
C ILE A 104 -10.40 -7.48 -2.46
N LYS A 105 -9.66 -7.15 -1.39
CA LYS A 105 -8.51 -7.94 -0.96
C LYS A 105 -8.87 -9.37 -0.58
N ASN A 106 -10.00 -9.58 0.10
CA ASN A 106 -10.40 -10.92 0.56
C ASN A 106 -10.88 -11.82 -0.58
N PHE A 107 -11.52 -11.25 -1.60
CA PHE A 107 -12.16 -12.01 -2.68
C PHE A 107 -11.32 -12.11 -3.96
N ALA A 108 -10.36 -11.21 -4.17
CA ALA A 108 -9.49 -11.21 -5.35
C ALA A 108 -8.06 -10.72 -5.05
N PRO A 109 -7.32 -11.36 -4.12
CA PRO A 109 -6.04 -10.88 -3.62
C PRO A 109 -4.96 -10.73 -4.71
N ASP A 110 -4.94 -11.63 -5.70
CA ASP A 110 -3.93 -11.67 -6.76
C ASP A 110 -4.37 -10.94 -8.04
N SER A 111 -5.52 -10.25 -8.01
CA SER A 111 -6.04 -9.54 -9.17
C SER A 111 -5.39 -8.17 -9.35
N GLU A 112 -5.28 -7.70 -10.59
CA GLU A 112 -4.87 -6.32 -10.89
C GLU A 112 -5.74 -5.29 -10.17
N ILE A 113 -7.02 -5.60 -9.94
CA ILE A 113 -7.97 -4.74 -9.21
C ILE A 113 -7.58 -4.57 -7.73
N ALA A 114 -6.94 -5.58 -7.12
CA ALA A 114 -6.43 -5.51 -5.76
C ALA A 114 -5.07 -4.78 -5.67
N SER A 115 -4.39 -4.57 -6.80
CA SER A 115 -3.16 -3.78 -6.83
C SER A 115 -3.39 -2.36 -6.29
N GLY A 116 -2.50 -1.91 -5.42
CA GLY A 116 -2.63 -0.61 -4.75
C GLY A 116 -3.70 -0.51 -3.65
N SER A 117 -4.57 -1.52 -3.50
CA SER A 117 -5.62 -1.49 -2.46
C SER A 117 -5.03 -1.43 -1.05
N GLU A 118 -3.84 -2.00 -0.80
CA GLU A 118 -3.22 -1.93 0.52
C GLU A 118 -2.66 -0.55 0.89
N GLU A 119 -2.18 0.22 -0.08
CA GLU A 119 -1.79 1.61 0.19
C GLU A 119 -3.04 2.46 0.50
N ALA A 120 -4.12 2.27 -0.25
CA ALA A 120 -5.40 2.92 0.01
C ALA A 120 -6.02 2.53 1.36
N ILE A 121 -5.90 1.26 1.77
CA ILE A 121 -6.36 0.80 3.10
C ILE A 121 -5.53 1.45 4.21
N ARG A 122 -4.20 1.48 4.08
CA ARG A 122 -3.33 2.16 5.06
C ARG A 122 -3.68 3.65 5.17
N TYR A 123 -3.94 4.30 4.05
CA TYR A 123 -4.39 5.70 4.03
C TYR A 123 -5.74 5.89 4.76
N CYS A 124 -6.74 5.06 4.49
CA CYS A 124 -8.04 5.14 5.18
C CYS A 124 -7.90 4.91 6.69
N LEU A 125 -7.14 3.90 7.09
CA LEU A 125 -6.90 3.60 8.51
C LEU A 125 -6.15 4.73 9.24
N ASN A 126 -5.21 5.41 8.57
CA ASN A 126 -4.54 6.60 9.11
C ASN A 126 -5.53 7.75 9.33
N ARG A 127 -6.40 8.04 8.35
CA ARG A 127 -7.41 9.10 8.43
C ARG A 127 -8.46 8.85 9.51
N LEU A 128 -8.77 7.59 9.80
CA LEU A 128 -9.66 7.18 10.89
C LEU A 128 -9.00 7.20 12.28
N GLY A 129 -7.72 7.60 12.39
CA GLY A 129 -6.99 7.58 13.66
C GLY A 129 -6.66 6.18 14.17
N ARG A 130 -6.86 5.15 13.35
CA ARG A 130 -6.61 3.73 13.68
C ARG A 130 -5.15 3.36 13.43
N VAL A 131 -4.22 4.17 13.96
CA VAL A 131 -2.77 4.06 13.75
C VAL A 131 -2.25 2.66 14.13
N TYR A 132 -2.84 2.02 15.15
CA TYR A 132 -2.53 0.65 15.55
C TYR A 132 -2.86 -0.40 14.46
N ASP A 133 -3.94 -0.22 13.72
CA ASP A 133 -4.35 -1.15 12.66
C ASP A 133 -3.52 -0.98 11.37
N VAL A 134 -3.06 0.25 11.11
CA VAL A 134 -2.12 0.57 10.02
C VAL A 134 -0.79 -0.14 10.25
N GLU A 135 -0.24 0.02 11.44
CA GLU A 135 1.02 -0.61 11.84
C GLU A 135 0.86 -2.13 11.84
N ARG A 136 -0.24 -2.66 12.39
CA ARG A 136 -0.55 -4.10 12.36
C ARG A 136 -0.54 -4.67 10.93
N ARG A 137 -1.16 -3.98 9.97
CA ARG A 137 -1.19 -4.45 8.57
C ARG A 137 0.15 -4.38 7.89
N ARG A 138 0.90 -3.29 8.10
CA ARG A 138 2.29 -3.17 7.62
C ARG A 138 3.15 -4.34 8.11
N LEU A 139 2.96 -4.73 9.37
CA LEU A 139 3.70 -5.84 9.98
C LEU A 139 3.29 -7.20 9.39
N LEU A 140 2.00 -7.42 9.14
CA LEU A 140 1.51 -8.62 8.45
C LEU A 140 2.05 -8.74 7.01
N GLU A 141 2.18 -7.62 6.28
CA GLU A 141 2.81 -7.59 4.95
C GLU A 141 4.29 -7.97 5.00
N ALA A 142 4.99 -7.60 6.06
CA ALA A 142 6.38 -7.98 6.29
C ALA A 142 6.55 -9.44 6.80
N GLY A 143 5.45 -10.19 6.92
CA GLY A 143 5.46 -11.56 7.46
C GLY A 143 5.53 -11.65 8.98
N GLU A 144 5.43 -10.53 9.70
CA GLU A 144 5.45 -10.49 11.16
C GLU A 144 4.02 -10.53 11.72
N ASN A 145 3.66 -11.58 12.45
CA ASN A 145 2.32 -11.68 13.06
C ASN A 145 2.31 -11.12 14.50
N PRO A 146 1.72 -9.93 14.77
CA PRO A 146 1.72 -9.30 16.09
C PRO A 146 0.84 -10.00 17.15
N VAL A 147 0.14 -11.09 16.81
CA VAL A 147 -0.74 -11.83 17.75
C VAL A 147 0.05 -12.89 18.54
N GLU A 148 1.25 -13.25 18.11
CA GLU A 148 2.13 -14.09 18.92
C GLU A 148 2.67 -13.28 20.10
N ASN A 149 2.09 -13.57 21.27
CA ASN A 149 2.42 -12.95 22.52
C ASN A 149 3.80 -13.47 22.95
N THR A 150 4.88 -12.80 22.54
CA THR A 150 6.26 -13.12 22.95
C THR A 150 6.52 -12.68 24.41
N VAL A 151 5.63 -13.01 25.35
CA VAL A 151 5.67 -12.62 26.77
C VAL A 151 6.89 -13.19 27.50
N ASN A 152 7.56 -14.19 26.94
CA ASN A 152 8.67 -14.89 27.57
C ASN A 152 10.08 -14.33 27.27
N ALA A 153 10.21 -13.22 26.53
CA ALA A 153 11.50 -12.57 26.35
C ALA A 153 11.65 -11.43 27.37
N ALA A 154 12.76 -11.37 28.10
CA ALA A 154 13.06 -10.26 29.01
C ALA A 154 13.17 -8.94 28.22
N SER A 155 12.05 -8.21 28.11
CA SER A 155 12.00 -6.91 27.44
C SER A 155 12.24 -5.78 28.43
N VAL A 156 13.05 -4.81 27.98
CA VAL A 156 13.39 -3.63 28.75
C VAL A 156 12.45 -2.47 28.40
N VAL A 157 12.00 -2.40 27.14
CA VAL A 157 11.02 -1.40 26.68
C VAL A 157 9.93 -2.09 25.87
N ARG A 158 8.66 -1.73 26.12
CA ARG A 158 7.48 -2.26 25.42
C ARG A 158 6.73 -1.13 24.72
N PHE A 159 6.29 -1.38 23.50
CA PHE A 159 5.34 -0.52 22.78
C PHE A 159 4.03 -1.29 22.59
N GLY A 160 3.01 -0.93 23.37
CA GLY A 160 1.76 -1.69 23.43
C GLY A 160 2.01 -3.15 23.84
N ASN A 161 1.59 -4.09 23.00
CA ASN A 161 1.77 -5.53 23.26
C ASN A 161 3.14 -6.09 22.82
N ARG A 162 4.01 -5.29 22.18
CA ARG A 162 5.30 -5.75 21.65
C ARG A 162 6.49 -5.41 22.55
N HIS A 163 7.52 -6.26 22.44
CA HIS A 163 8.86 -6.04 23.00
C HIS A 163 9.65 -5.19 22.00
N ALA A 164 10.03 -3.98 22.40
CA ALA A 164 10.68 -3.01 21.53
C ALA A 164 12.20 -3.07 21.63
N ILE A 165 12.69 -3.22 22.86
CA ILE A 165 14.11 -3.35 23.16
C ILE A 165 14.25 -4.57 24.08
N SER A 166 15.02 -5.57 23.62
CA SER A 166 15.32 -6.75 24.41
C SER A 166 16.52 -6.51 25.33
N ILE A 167 16.63 -7.30 26.41
CA ILE A 167 17.81 -7.24 27.29
C ILE A 167 19.11 -7.54 26.54
N ASP A 168 19.07 -8.41 25.53
CA ASP A 168 20.25 -8.78 24.76
C ASP A 168 20.75 -7.65 23.87
N GLN A 169 19.83 -6.83 23.31
CA GLN A 169 20.20 -5.63 22.57
C GLN A 169 20.86 -4.58 23.47
N VAL A 170 20.34 -4.42 24.70
CA VAL A 170 20.95 -3.54 25.70
C VAL A 170 22.35 -4.05 26.08
N ARG A 171 22.49 -5.36 26.31
CA ARG A 171 23.80 -5.98 26.58
C ARG A 171 24.80 -5.80 25.43
N GLN A 172 24.36 -5.96 24.19
CA GLN A 172 25.21 -5.77 23.03
C GLN A 172 25.68 -4.32 22.90
N LYS A 173 24.79 -3.35 23.11
CA LYS A 173 25.13 -1.91 23.05
C LYS A 173 26.05 -1.50 24.21
N LEU A 174 25.85 -2.07 25.40
CA LEU A 174 26.75 -1.90 26.54
C LEU A 174 28.14 -2.54 26.29
N ALA A 175 28.20 -3.71 25.65
CA ALA A 175 29.47 -4.37 25.33
C ALA A 175 30.33 -3.59 24.32
N GLN A 176 29.70 -2.75 23.47
CA GLN A 176 30.41 -1.84 22.57
C GLN A 176 30.99 -0.62 23.29
N MET A 177 30.52 -0.29 24.49
CA MET A 177 31.03 0.80 25.33
C MET A 177 32.19 0.32 26.19
N GLN A 178 33.31 -0.03 25.56
CA GLN A 178 34.51 -0.52 26.25
C GLN A 178 34.98 0.47 27.35
N GLY A 179 35.32 -0.06 28.53
CA GLY A 179 35.98 0.70 29.60
C GLY A 179 35.10 1.53 30.53
N ARG A 180 33.76 1.43 30.44
CA ARG A 180 32.84 2.07 31.38
C ARG A 180 32.32 1.08 32.42
N GLU A 181 32.32 1.50 33.69
CA GLU A 181 31.72 0.70 34.76
C GLU A 181 30.20 0.64 34.54
N ILE A 182 29.66 -0.58 34.51
CA ILE A 182 28.22 -0.79 34.25
C ILE A 182 27.48 -0.46 35.54
N ASN A 183 26.93 0.76 35.62
CA ASN A 183 26.05 1.20 36.69
C ASN A 183 24.61 1.36 36.19
N LYS A 184 23.66 1.49 37.12
CA LYS A 184 22.21 1.62 36.81
C LYS A 184 21.91 2.82 35.92
N GLU A 185 22.62 3.93 36.13
CA GLU A 185 22.46 5.18 35.38
C GLU A 185 22.90 5.04 33.92
N LEU A 186 24.01 4.32 33.65
CA LEU A 186 24.47 4.03 32.30
C LEU A 186 23.49 3.13 31.55
N ILE A 187 22.94 2.12 32.23
CA ILE A 187 21.90 1.24 31.65
C ILE A 187 20.68 2.08 31.28
N GLU A 188 20.20 2.94 32.16
CA GLU A 188 19.06 3.82 31.91
C GLU A 188 19.32 4.79 30.76
N ALA A 189 20.51 5.40 30.70
CA ALA A 189 20.91 6.28 29.61
C ALA A 189 20.95 5.54 28.26
N VAL A 190 21.47 4.32 28.22
CA VAL A 190 21.51 3.49 27.00
C VAL A 190 20.11 3.12 26.56
N VAL A 191 19.25 2.68 27.49
CA VAL A 191 17.86 2.34 27.20
C VAL A 191 17.07 3.55 26.69
N ASN A 192 17.26 4.72 27.33
CA ASN A 192 16.63 5.97 26.90
C ASN A 192 17.10 6.40 25.52
N GLY A 193 18.40 6.32 25.23
CA GLY A 193 18.95 6.62 23.91
C GLY A 193 18.41 5.68 22.82
N MET A 194 18.36 4.37 23.10
CA MET A 194 17.76 3.40 22.19
C MET A 194 16.27 3.65 21.96
N THR A 195 15.55 4.07 23.00
CA THR A 195 14.12 4.41 22.89
C THR A 195 13.90 5.65 22.04
N GLN A 196 14.71 6.69 22.24
CA GLN A 196 14.67 7.92 21.44
C GLN A 196 14.97 7.64 19.97
N GLU A 197 16.04 6.88 19.68
CA GLU A 197 16.41 6.45 18.33
C GLU A 197 15.25 5.72 17.63
N LEU A 198 14.62 4.78 18.34
CA LEU A 198 13.49 4.02 17.81
C LEU A 198 12.25 4.90 17.55
N LEU A 199 11.95 5.86 18.42
CA LEU A 199 10.84 6.80 18.24
C LEU A 199 11.05 7.71 17.04
N LEU A 200 12.28 8.22 16.86
CA LEU A 200 12.65 9.05 15.72
C LEU A 200 12.62 8.27 14.41
N ALA A 201 13.14 7.03 14.40
CA ALA A 201 13.07 6.16 13.22
C ALA A 201 11.61 5.93 12.79
N ARG A 202 10.70 5.72 13.74
CA ARG A 202 9.27 5.56 13.46
C ARG A 202 8.60 6.87 13.00
N ALA A 203 9.04 8.02 13.50
CA ALA A 203 8.57 9.31 12.99
C ALA A 203 8.99 9.51 11.53
N ALA A 204 10.26 9.27 11.21
CA ALA A 204 10.79 9.34 9.85
C ALA A 204 10.07 8.39 8.88
N GLU A 205 9.68 7.20 9.34
CA GLU A 205 8.90 6.27 8.53
C GLU A 205 7.46 6.74 8.28
N ARG A 206 6.82 7.38 9.26
CA ARG A 206 5.47 7.96 9.08
C ARG A 206 5.46 9.13 8.09
N GLU A 207 6.55 9.89 8.05
CA GLU A 207 6.75 10.98 7.09
C GLU A 207 7.21 10.50 5.71
N ASN A 208 7.37 9.18 5.51
CA ASN A 208 7.84 8.58 4.26
C ASN A 208 9.21 9.13 3.79
N ILE A 209 10.10 9.52 4.70
CA ILE A 209 11.42 10.09 4.35
C ILE A 209 12.22 9.13 3.45
N LYS A 210 12.02 7.82 3.57
CA LYS A 210 12.65 6.80 2.71
C LYS A 210 12.28 6.92 1.21
N ARG A 211 11.18 7.60 0.87
CA ARG A 211 10.72 7.84 -0.50
C ARG A 211 11.12 9.21 -1.04
N ASP A 212 11.72 10.06 -0.22
CA ASP A 212 12.23 11.37 -0.64
C ASP A 212 13.38 11.19 -1.64
N SER A 213 13.35 11.93 -2.75
CA SER A 213 14.37 11.87 -3.79
C SER A 213 15.76 12.18 -3.25
N ASP A 214 15.85 13.15 -2.35
CA ASP A 214 17.13 13.62 -1.80
C ASP A 214 17.72 12.57 -0.86
N PHE A 215 16.88 11.93 -0.04
CA PHE A 215 17.29 10.82 0.81
C PHE A 215 17.74 9.61 0.01
N ILE A 216 17.00 9.24 -1.04
CA ILE A 216 17.36 8.12 -1.91
C ILE A 216 18.72 8.38 -2.59
N GLU A 217 18.96 9.60 -3.07
CA GLU A 217 20.24 9.93 -3.69
C GLU A 217 21.40 9.88 -2.68
N GLN A 218 21.19 10.39 -1.47
CA GLN A 218 22.18 10.31 -0.39
C GLN A 218 22.50 8.86 -0.01
N VAL A 219 21.48 8.01 0.13
CA VAL A 219 21.67 6.57 0.41
C VAL A 219 22.45 5.91 -0.73
N ARG A 220 22.10 6.16 -1.99
CA ARG A 220 22.84 5.60 -3.14
C ARG A 220 24.30 6.04 -3.17
N ARG A 221 24.58 7.32 -2.89
CA ARG A 221 25.95 7.83 -2.77
C ARG A 221 26.70 7.13 -1.64
N TYR A 222 26.06 6.95 -0.48
CA TYR A 222 26.64 6.26 0.66
C TYR A 222 26.93 4.77 0.37
N GLU A 223 25.96 4.05 -0.20
CA GLU A 223 26.12 2.65 -0.61
C GLU A 223 27.26 2.48 -1.62
N LYS A 224 27.35 3.37 -2.61
CA LYS A 224 28.45 3.39 -3.57
C LYS A 224 29.80 3.58 -2.87
N ASN A 225 29.90 4.57 -1.98
CA ASN A 225 31.12 4.83 -1.23
C ASN A 225 31.51 3.65 -0.32
N LEU A 226 30.54 3.03 0.33
CA LEU A 226 30.75 1.85 1.16
C LEU A 226 31.24 0.65 0.34
N ALA A 227 30.66 0.43 -0.84
CA ALA A 227 31.10 -0.62 -1.77
C ALA A 227 32.53 -0.40 -2.26
N ILE A 228 32.88 0.85 -2.60
CA ILE A 228 34.24 1.23 -2.98
C ILE A 228 35.22 0.97 -1.83
N ASN A 229 34.89 1.44 -0.62
CA ASN A 229 35.75 1.26 0.55
C ASN A 229 35.96 -0.23 0.89
N ASN A 230 34.90 -1.03 0.85
CA ASN A 230 35.00 -2.49 1.05
C ASN A 230 35.86 -3.16 -0.02
N TYR A 231 35.73 -2.73 -1.28
CA TYR A 231 36.56 -3.23 -2.37
C TYR A 231 38.03 -2.91 -2.14
N LEU A 232 38.34 -1.64 -1.83
CA LEU A 232 39.70 -1.19 -1.53
C LEU A 232 40.28 -1.93 -0.33
N GLN A 233 39.51 -2.10 0.74
CA GLN A 233 39.95 -2.84 1.92
C GLN A 233 40.25 -4.31 1.61
N LYS A 234 39.45 -4.95 0.75
CA LYS A 234 39.62 -6.37 0.40
C LYS A 234 40.71 -6.63 -0.64
N LYS A 235 40.97 -5.68 -1.55
CA LYS A 235 41.86 -5.88 -2.71
C LYS A 235 43.16 -5.09 -2.65
N VAL A 236 43.18 -3.97 -1.96
CA VAL A 236 44.30 -3.01 -1.96
C VAL A 236 44.95 -2.90 -0.58
N LEU A 237 44.16 -2.90 0.50
CA LEU A 237 44.61 -2.67 1.88
C LEU A 237 44.58 -3.94 2.73
N THR A 238 45.05 -5.06 2.16
CA THR A 238 44.96 -6.40 2.78
C THR A 238 45.77 -6.55 4.08
N ASP A 239 46.78 -5.70 4.29
CA ASP A 239 47.58 -5.63 5.52
C ASP A 239 47.48 -4.24 6.14
N GLY A 240 46.93 -4.17 7.36
CA GLY A 240 46.61 -2.93 8.08
C GLY A 240 47.82 -2.11 8.58
N SER A 241 49.02 -2.32 8.04
CA SER A 241 50.27 -1.66 8.46
C SER A 241 51.04 -1.00 7.31
N LEU A 242 50.34 -0.61 6.23
CA LEU A 242 50.95 0.12 5.11
C LEU A 242 50.97 1.63 5.39
N THR A 243 52.13 2.27 5.22
CA THR A 243 52.31 3.73 5.24
C THR A 243 51.40 4.42 4.20
N GLU A 244 50.90 5.62 4.49
CA GLU A 244 49.95 6.35 3.62
C GLU A 244 50.43 6.48 2.16
N GLU A 245 51.74 6.67 1.95
CA GLU A 245 52.33 6.76 0.61
C GLU A 245 52.18 5.46 -0.19
N LYS A 246 52.37 4.32 0.47
CA LYS A 246 52.28 2.99 -0.15
C LYS A 246 50.83 2.60 -0.43
N GLN A 247 49.89 3.06 0.40
CA GLN A 247 48.46 2.91 0.14
C GLN A 247 48.02 3.69 -1.11
N ARG A 248 48.51 4.92 -1.28
CA ARG A 248 48.22 5.74 -2.48
C ARG A 248 48.80 5.13 -3.75
N GLU A 249 50.01 4.57 -3.68
CA GLU A 249 50.64 3.89 -4.82
C GLU A 249 49.84 2.66 -5.26
N LEU A 250 49.43 1.81 -4.31
CA LEU A 250 48.61 0.62 -4.59
C LEU A 250 47.21 0.98 -5.12
N MET A 251 46.58 2.03 -4.59
CA MET A 251 45.32 2.55 -5.13
C MET A 251 45.48 3.04 -6.57
N THR A 252 46.55 3.78 -6.86
CA THR A 252 46.80 4.31 -8.21
C THR A 252 47.07 3.19 -9.21
N ALA A 253 47.83 2.17 -8.82
CA ALA A 253 48.08 1.00 -9.64
C ALA A 253 46.78 0.22 -9.94
N GLU A 254 45.91 0.04 -8.95
CA GLU A 254 44.64 -0.67 -9.13
C GLU A 254 43.65 0.12 -9.97
N ILE A 255 43.55 1.43 -9.78
CA ILE A 255 42.75 2.31 -10.65
C ILE A 255 43.25 2.24 -12.10
N GLY A 256 44.58 2.28 -12.31
CA GLY A 256 45.17 2.15 -13.64
C GLY A 256 44.89 0.79 -14.30
N ARG A 257 44.85 -0.29 -13.52
CA ARG A 257 44.46 -1.63 -14.00
C ARG A 257 42.99 -1.64 -14.46
N LEU A 258 42.08 -1.11 -13.64
CA LEU A 258 40.65 -1.05 -13.95
C LEU A 258 40.37 -0.15 -15.17
N ALA A 259 41.00 1.01 -15.24
CA ALA A 259 40.88 1.93 -16.37
C ALA A 259 41.23 1.27 -17.72
N ARG A 260 42.26 0.41 -17.74
CA ARG A 260 42.63 -0.35 -18.95
C ARG A 260 41.64 -1.45 -19.29
N LEU A 261 41.06 -2.11 -18.29
CA LEU A 261 40.07 -3.18 -18.49
C LEU A 261 38.74 -2.64 -18.99
N GLU A 262 38.35 -1.45 -18.56
CA GLU A 262 37.11 -0.80 -18.97
C GLU A 262 37.29 0.12 -20.21
N GLU A 263 38.47 0.10 -20.84
CA GLU A 263 38.82 0.97 -21.98
C GLU A 263 38.48 2.46 -21.70
N MET A 264 38.72 2.90 -20.46
CA MET A 264 38.28 4.20 -20.01
C MET A 264 39.09 5.32 -20.68
N HIS A 265 38.40 6.19 -21.41
CA HIS A 265 38.96 7.39 -22.01
C HIS A 265 38.43 8.61 -21.27
N ILE A 266 39.32 9.38 -20.65
CA ILE A 266 38.98 10.65 -20.00
C ILE A 266 39.32 11.77 -20.99
N ASP A 267 38.28 12.43 -21.50
CA ASP A 267 38.43 13.62 -22.36
C ASP A 267 38.66 14.85 -21.48
N SER A 268 39.92 15.08 -21.13
CA SER A 268 40.35 16.20 -20.30
C SER A 268 40.07 17.56 -20.94
N ASP A 269 40.07 17.63 -22.27
CA ASP A 269 39.89 18.87 -23.02
C ASP A 269 38.43 19.31 -23.00
N LEU A 270 37.49 18.36 -23.11
CA LEU A 270 36.06 18.62 -22.91
C LEU A 270 35.76 19.08 -21.47
N ILE A 271 36.36 18.42 -20.47
CA ILE A 271 36.18 18.78 -19.06
C ILE A 271 36.74 20.18 -18.76
N ALA A 272 37.92 20.51 -19.27
CA ALA A 272 38.52 21.83 -19.14
C ALA A 272 37.70 22.90 -19.85
N LYS A 273 37.14 22.59 -21.03
CA LYS A 273 36.27 23.51 -21.79
C LYS A 273 34.97 23.82 -21.05
N GLU A 274 34.30 22.83 -20.47
CA GLU A 274 33.02 22.99 -19.76
C GLU A 274 33.18 23.62 -18.36
N LEU A 275 34.24 23.29 -17.62
CA LEU A 275 34.43 23.78 -16.25
C LEU A 275 35.26 25.07 -16.15
N LEU A 276 36.23 25.27 -17.05
CA LEU A 276 37.15 26.42 -17.00
C LEU A 276 36.88 27.44 -18.12
N GLY A 277 35.94 27.15 -19.03
CA GLY A 277 35.56 28.06 -20.12
C GLY A 277 36.69 28.39 -21.10
N GLN A 278 37.80 27.65 -21.08
CA GLN A 278 38.94 27.94 -21.95
C GLN A 278 38.70 27.33 -23.34
N THR A 279 38.40 28.20 -24.30
CA THR A 279 38.49 27.89 -25.72
C THR A 279 39.97 27.73 -26.08
N ALA A 280 40.37 26.51 -26.41
CA ALA A 280 41.69 26.25 -26.99
C ALA A 280 41.84 27.03 -28.31
N THR A 281 42.85 27.90 -28.37
CA THR A 281 43.43 28.41 -29.62
C THR A 281 44.28 27.35 -30.29
#